data_AF-A0A6L3FA19-F1
#
_entry.id   AF-A0A6L3FA19-F1
#
_cell.length_a   1.000
_cell.length_b   1.000
_cell.length_c   1.000
_cell.angle_alpha   90.00
_cell.angle_beta   90.00
_cell.angle_gamma   90.00
#
_symmetry.space_group_name_H-M   'P 1'
#
loop_
_entity.id
_entity.type
_entity.pdbx_description
1 polymer ?
#
loop_
_entity_poly.entity_id
_entity_poly.type
_entity_poly.pdbx_seq_one_letter_code
_entity_poly.pdbx_strand_id
1 'polypeptide(L)'
;MAAVAWKSACLGFVDNESRCGGCIIRAAFLDDIKAAFEKNSALLNLLLDPFFKEQVQLAEGAWRRVVETAVSLGIPVPAMSSALVFYDGYRRERLPANLLQAQRDYFGAHTYERVDKPRGEFFHTNWTGQGDDITATTYDA
;
A
#
# COMPACT_ATOMS: atom_id res chain seq x y z
N MET A 1 -4.35 21.66 6.34
CA MET A 1 -4.28 22.37 5.05
C MET A 1 -3.61 21.58 3.92
N ALA A 2 -2.80 20.54 4.16
CA ALA A 2 -2.16 19.75 3.09
C ALA A 2 -3.10 18.78 2.33
N ALA A 3 -4.24 18.39 2.91
CA ALA A 3 -5.17 17.43 2.29
C ALA A 3 -6.05 18.01 1.16
N VAL A 4 -6.19 19.35 1.08
CA VAL A 4 -7.02 20.01 0.06
C VAL A 4 -6.25 20.16 -1.26
N ALA A 5 -4.92 20.31 -1.21
CA ALA A 5 -4.08 20.47 -2.40
C ALA A 5 -3.95 19.17 -3.23
N TRP A 6 -4.10 18.00 -2.62
CA TRP A 6 -4.07 16.71 -3.34
C TRP A 6 -5.36 16.37 -4.07
N LYS A 7 -6.53 16.83 -3.57
CA LYS A 7 -7.81 16.63 -4.27
C LYS A 7 -7.82 17.27 -5.65
N SER A 8 -7.28 18.49 -5.79
CA SER A 8 -7.17 19.16 -7.10
C SER A 8 -6.16 18.51 -8.05
N ALA A 9 -5.17 17.75 -7.56
CA ALA A 9 -4.14 17.16 -8.42
C ALA A 9 -4.61 15.84 -9.07
N CYS A 10 -5.29 14.96 -8.34
CA CYS A 10 -5.85 13.73 -8.93
C CYS A 10 -7.08 14.00 -9.80
N LEU A 11 -7.99 14.86 -9.35
CA LEU A 11 -9.12 15.30 -10.18
C LEU A 11 -8.60 16.12 -11.37
N GLY A 12 -7.70 17.09 -11.18
CA GLY A 12 -7.11 17.83 -12.30
C GLY A 12 -6.26 16.99 -13.27
N PHE A 13 -5.73 15.83 -12.85
CA PHE A 13 -5.05 14.87 -13.72
C PHE A 13 -6.02 14.08 -14.61
N VAL A 14 -7.24 13.86 -14.13
CA VAL A 14 -8.29 13.08 -14.81
C VAL A 14 -9.34 13.96 -15.51
N ASP A 15 -9.51 15.20 -15.05
CA ASP A 15 -10.53 16.16 -15.50
C ASP A 15 -10.06 17.04 -16.66
N ASN A 16 -8.75 17.14 -16.90
CA ASN A 16 -8.25 17.97 -18.00
C ASN A 16 -8.50 17.23 -19.33
N GLU A 17 -9.42 17.75 -20.15
CA GLU A 17 -9.84 17.29 -21.49
C GLU A 17 -8.69 16.98 -22.48
N SER A 18 -7.43 17.21 -22.10
CA SER A 18 -6.23 17.10 -22.93
C SER A 18 -5.63 15.68 -23.02
N ARG A 19 -6.07 14.68 -22.24
CA ARG A 19 -5.51 13.31 -22.33
C ARG A 19 -6.35 12.28 -23.07
N CYS A 20 -7.63 12.53 -23.32
CA CYS A 20 -8.41 11.70 -24.23
C CYS A 20 -8.02 11.90 -25.71
N GLY A 21 -7.12 12.86 -26.01
CA GLY A 21 -6.74 13.22 -27.39
C GLY A 21 -5.27 13.03 -27.82
N GLY A 22 -4.29 12.81 -26.91
CA GLY A 22 -2.87 12.87 -27.34
C GLY A 22 -1.76 12.28 -26.46
N CYS A 23 -2.03 11.63 -25.33
CA CYS A 23 -0.97 11.03 -24.50
C CYS A 23 -0.69 9.54 -24.84
N ILE A 24 0.54 9.07 -24.64
CA ILE A 24 1.00 7.68 -24.95
C ILE A 24 0.17 6.60 -24.23
N ILE A 25 -0.35 6.91 -23.04
CA ILE A 25 -1.11 5.97 -22.18
C ILE A 25 -2.62 6.00 -22.45
N ARG A 26 -3.06 6.58 -23.56
CA ARG A 26 -4.49 6.69 -23.90
C ARG A 26 -5.12 5.29 -24.03
N ALA A 27 -6.15 5.04 -23.24
CA ALA A 27 -6.93 3.80 -23.28
C ALA A 27 -8.35 4.08 -22.79
N ALA A 28 -9.31 3.24 -23.21
CA ALA A 28 -10.69 3.26 -22.67
C ALA A 28 -10.72 3.11 -21.14
N PHE A 29 -9.70 2.45 -20.58
CA PHE A 29 -9.47 2.31 -19.14
C PHE A 29 -9.41 3.64 -18.36
N LEU A 30 -8.99 4.74 -19.00
CA LEU A 30 -8.94 6.06 -18.35
C LEU A 30 -10.34 6.65 -18.13
N ASP A 31 -11.31 6.31 -18.98
CA ASP A 31 -12.69 6.76 -18.82
C ASP A 31 -13.34 6.09 -17.59
N ASP A 32 -13.00 4.82 -17.32
CA ASP A 32 -13.44 4.10 -16.12
C ASP A 32 -12.86 4.72 -14.83
N ILE A 33 -11.58 5.15 -14.87
CA ILE A 33 -10.94 5.86 -13.75
C ILE A 33 -11.65 7.19 -13.48
N LYS A 34 -11.98 7.92 -14.54
CA LYS A 34 -12.74 9.18 -14.44
C LYS A 34 -14.11 8.94 -13.80
N ALA A 35 -14.86 7.96 -14.28
CA ALA A 35 -16.17 7.62 -13.74
C ALA A 35 -16.10 7.27 -12.23
N ALA A 36 -15.05 6.57 -11.78
CA ALA A 36 -14.87 6.24 -10.38
C ALA A 36 -14.63 7.49 -9.50
N PHE A 37 -13.81 8.44 -9.96
CA PHE A 37 -13.55 9.68 -9.23
C PHE A 37 -14.69 10.70 -9.29
N GLU A 38 -15.46 10.73 -10.39
CA GLU A 38 -16.71 11.50 -10.48
C GLU A 38 -17.74 10.99 -9.47
N LYS A 39 -17.85 9.67 -9.30
CA LYS A 39 -18.73 9.05 -8.30
C LYS A 39 -18.28 9.31 -6.87
N ASN A 40 -16.98 9.27 -6.60
CA ASN A 40 -16.42 9.53 -5.28
C ASN A 40 -15.08 10.28 -5.36
N SER A 41 -15.15 11.61 -5.23
CA SER A 41 -13.97 12.49 -5.21
C SER A 41 -13.07 12.32 -3.99
N ALA A 42 -13.50 11.57 -2.97
CA ALA A 42 -12.73 11.25 -1.77
C ALA A 42 -12.21 9.80 -1.76
N LEU A 43 -12.23 9.11 -2.91
CA LEU A 43 -11.73 7.76 -3.04
C LEU A 43 -10.25 7.67 -2.68
N LEU A 44 -9.92 6.88 -1.66
CA LEU A 44 -8.55 6.71 -1.17
C LEU A 44 -7.70 5.80 -2.08
N ASN A 45 -8.34 4.83 -2.74
CA ASN A 45 -7.68 3.88 -3.63
C ASN A 45 -8.70 3.36 -4.68
N LEU A 46 -8.28 3.27 -5.94
CA LEU A 46 -9.10 2.76 -7.05
C LEU A 46 -9.62 1.34 -6.82
N LEU A 47 -8.87 0.49 -6.11
CA LEU A 47 -9.28 -0.88 -5.78
C LEU A 47 -10.52 -0.95 -4.87
N LEU A 48 -10.92 0.16 -4.26
CA LEU A 48 -12.13 0.25 -3.43
C LEU A 48 -13.38 0.60 -4.24
N ASP A 49 -13.22 1.08 -5.47
CA ASP A 49 -14.36 1.28 -6.35
C ASP A 49 -14.94 -0.08 -6.82
N PRO A 50 -16.27 -0.24 -6.86
CA PRO A 50 -16.90 -1.52 -7.21
C PRO A 50 -16.48 -2.09 -8.57
N PHE A 51 -16.28 -1.24 -9.59
CA PHE A 51 -15.91 -1.70 -10.92
C PHE A 51 -14.52 -2.34 -10.91
N PHE A 52 -13.52 -1.61 -10.42
CA PHE A 52 -12.14 -2.12 -10.36
C PHE A 52 -12.02 -3.33 -9.43
N LYS A 53 -12.74 -3.33 -8.30
CA LYS A 53 -12.79 -4.48 -7.39
C LYS A 53 -13.26 -5.74 -8.10
N GLU A 54 -14.37 -5.67 -8.85
CA GLU A 54 -14.92 -6.82 -9.58
C GLU A 54 -13.95 -7.31 -10.65
N GLN A 55 -13.38 -6.41 -11.46
CA GLN A 55 -12.43 -6.77 -12.51
C GLN A 55 -11.19 -7.48 -11.94
N VAL A 56 -10.65 -6.98 -10.82
CA VAL A 56 -9.50 -7.61 -10.16
C VAL A 56 -9.86 -8.98 -9.59
N GLN A 57 -11.04 -9.12 -8.97
CA GLN A 57 -11.50 -10.42 -8.44
C GLN A 57 -11.66 -11.47 -9.53
N LEU A 58 -12.16 -11.08 -10.71
CA LEU A 58 -12.27 -11.97 -11.87
C LEU A 58 -10.90 -12.35 -12.43
N ALA A 59 -9.96 -11.40 -12.47
CA ALA A 59 -8.63 -11.61 -13.02
C ALA A 59 -7.67 -12.35 -12.07
N GLU A 60 -7.89 -12.29 -10.75
CA GLU A 60 -6.95 -12.76 -9.72
C GLU A 60 -6.48 -14.20 -9.96
N GLY A 61 -7.41 -15.12 -10.24
CA GLY A 61 -7.07 -16.53 -10.44
C GLY A 61 -6.18 -16.76 -11.67
N ALA A 62 -6.45 -16.07 -12.78
CA ALA A 62 -5.63 -16.17 -13.99
C ALA A 62 -4.26 -15.49 -13.79
N TRP A 63 -4.25 -14.33 -13.14
CA TRP A 63 -3.05 -13.58 -12.84
C TRP A 63 -2.06 -14.40 -12.01
N ARG A 64 -2.54 -15.11 -10.97
CA ARG A 64 -1.70 -16.00 -10.15
C ARG A 64 -1.08 -17.13 -10.98
N ARG A 65 -1.87 -17.80 -11.83
CA ARG A 65 -1.36 -18.89 -12.70
C ARG A 65 -0.26 -18.40 -13.64
N VAL A 66 -0.39 -17.19 -14.19
CA VAL A 66 0.63 -16.60 -15.06
C VAL A 66 1.92 -16.35 -14.30
N VAL A 67 1.85 -15.77 -13.09
CA VAL A 67 3.04 -15.51 -12.26
C VAL A 67 3.71 -16.82 -11.83
N GLU A 68 2.94 -17.81 -11.38
CA GLU A 68 3.44 -19.14 -11.00
C GLU A 68 4.16 -19.84 -12.15
N THR A 69 3.54 -19.85 -13.34
CA THR A 69 4.12 -20.47 -14.53
C THR A 69 5.39 -19.74 -14.96
N ALA A 70 5.38 -18.41 -14.98
CA ALA A 70 6.54 -17.61 -15.34
C ALA A 70 7.73 -17.88 -14.41
N VAL A 71 7.50 -17.91 -13.09
CA VAL A 71 8.54 -18.23 -12.10
C VAL A 71 9.07 -19.65 -12.30
N SER A 72 8.19 -20.63 -12.51
CA SER A 72 8.59 -22.03 -12.72
C SER A 72 9.43 -22.23 -13.98
N LEU A 73 9.20 -21.41 -15.01
CA LEU A 73 9.96 -21.42 -16.26
C LEU A 73 11.20 -20.51 -16.23
N GLY A 74 11.46 -19.79 -15.13
CA GLY A 74 12.55 -18.82 -15.04
C GLY A 74 12.35 -17.56 -15.90
N ILE A 75 11.11 -17.23 -16.26
CA ILE A 75 10.76 -16.04 -17.05
C ILE A 75 10.54 -14.85 -16.10
N PRO A 76 11.28 -13.74 -16.25
CA PRO A 76 11.13 -12.59 -15.38
C PRO A 76 9.84 -11.81 -15.69
N VAL A 77 8.98 -11.66 -14.68
CA VAL A 77 7.71 -10.90 -14.76
C VAL A 77 7.58 -9.83 -13.66
N PRO A 78 8.55 -8.90 -13.53
CA PRO A 78 8.67 -8.02 -12.36
C PRO A 78 7.43 -7.13 -12.13
N ALA A 79 6.81 -6.61 -13.19
CA ALA A 79 5.63 -5.77 -13.06
C ALA A 79 4.41 -6.57 -12.57
N MET A 80 4.19 -7.77 -13.11
CA MET A 80 3.06 -8.61 -12.71
C MET A 80 3.24 -9.18 -11.31
N SER A 81 4.46 -9.59 -10.93
CA SER A 81 4.73 -10.13 -9.61
C SER A 81 4.66 -9.05 -8.53
N SER A 82 5.23 -7.87 -8.77
CA SER A 82 5.16 -6.74 -7.82
C SER A 82 3.73 -6.24 -7.62
N ALA A 83 2.94 -6.12 -8.69
CA ALA A 83 1.55 -5.74 -8.57
C ALA A 83 0.73 -6.78 -7.77
N LEU A 84 1.03 -8.08 -7.91
CA LEU A 84 0.35 -9.14 -7.16
C LEU A 84 0.71 -9.08 -5.67
N VAL A 85 2.00 -8.86 -5.36
CA VAL A 85 2.48 -8.68 -4.00
C VAL A 85 1.86 -7.44 -3.36
N PHE A 86 1.74 -6.33 -4.10
CA PHE A 86 1.04 -5.13 -3.63
C PHE A 86 -0.44 -5.42 -3.33
N TYR A 87 -1.14 -6.07 -4.26
CA TYR A 87 -2.55 -6.42 -4.08
C TYR A 87 -2.77 -7.30 -2.84
N ASP A 88 -1.95 -8.33 -2.67
CA ASP A 88 -1.99 -9.22 -1.51
C ASP A 88 -1.61 -8.50 -0.22
N GLY A 89 -0.64 -7.59 -0.26
CA GLY A 89 -0.27 -6.77 0.89
C GLY A 89 -1.38 -5.82 1.31
N TYR A 90 -2.01 -5.15 0.34
CA TYR A 90 -3.02 -4.12 0.58
C TYR A 90 -4.32 -4.68 1.18
N ARG A 91 -4.74 -5.87 0.76
CA ARG A 91 -5.98 -6.51 1.25
C ARG A 91 -5.83 -7.24 2.59
N ARG A 92 -4.62 -7.32 3.15
CA ARG A 92 -4.33 -8.03 4.41
C ARG A 92 -4.34 -7.04 5.57
N GLU A 93 -5.20 -7.30 6.54
CA GLU A 93 -5.27 -6.50 7.78
C GLU A 93 -3.97 -6.58 8.58
N ARG A 94 -3.33 -7.75 8.61
CA ARG A 94 -2.09 -8.01 9.36
C ARG A 94 -0.98 -8.44 8.41
N LEU A 95 0.08 -7.65 8.40
CA LEU A 95 1.31 -7.90 7.67
C LEU A 95 2.45 -8.28 8.63
N PRO A 96 3.50 -8.96 8.15
CA PRO A 96 4.66 -9.34 8.96
C PRO A 96 5.52 -8.15 9.44
N ALA A 97 5.03 -6.91 9.31
CA ALA A 97 5.67 -5.70 9.82
C ALA A 97 5.81 -5.70 11.36
N ASN A 98 5.03 -6.52 12.07
CA ASN A 98 5.20 -6.75 13.51
C ASN A 98 6.58 -7.32 13.85
N LEU A 99 7.09 -8.25 13.04
CA LEU A 99 8.45 -8.80 13.23
C LEU A 99 9.51 -7.72 12.96
N LEU A 100 9.30 -6.88 11.94
CA LEU A 100 10.19 -5.76 11.66
C LEU A 100 10.26 -4.79 12.84
N GLN A 101 9.12 -4.46 13.44
CA GLN A 101 9.09 -3.61 14.65
C GLN A 101 9.80 -4.28 15.83
N ALA A 102 9.57 -5.57 16.05
CA ALA A 102 10.28 -6.33 17.09
C ALA A 102 11.80 -6.35 16.86
N GLN A 103 12.26 -6.51 15.62
CA GLN A 103 13.69 -6.46 15.27
C GLN A 103 14.30 -5.08 15.53
N ARG A 104 13.59 -4.01 15.17
CA ARG A 104 14.04 -2.63 15.45
C ARG A 104 14.14 -2.36 16.94
N ASP A 105 13.15 -2.81 17.72
CA ASP A 105 13.19 -2.66 19.17
C ASP A 105 14.29 -3.52 19.81
N TYR A 106 14.53 -4.73 19.30
CA TYR A 106 15.60 -5.61 19.75
C TYR A 106 16.99 -5.00 19.59
N PHE A 107 17.33 -4.51 18.39
CA PHE A 107 18.69 -4.04 18.10
C PHE A 107 18.95 -2.58 18.47
N GLY A 108 17.89 -1.76 18.60
CA GLY A 108 18.04 -0.31 18.72
C GLY A 108 17.06 0.37 19.66
N ALA A 109 16.33 -0.39 20.48
CA ALA A 109 15.36 0.14 21.45
C ALA A 109 14.40 1.18 20.86
N HIS A 110 14.00 0.95 19.59
CA HIS A 110 13.18 1.87 18.80
C HIS A 110 11.71 1.92 19.21
N THR A 111 11.30 1.09 20.18
CA THR A 111 9.93 0.95 20.66
C THR A 111 8.93 0.49 19.58
N TYR A 112 7.74 0.06 19.99
CA TYR A 112 6.67 -0.32 19.09
C TYR A 112 5.28 -0.12 19.74
N GLU A 113 4.25 0.01 18.92
CA GLU A 113 2.85 0.02 19.38
C GLU A 113 2.28 -1.40 19.47
N ARG A 114 1.39 -1.63 20.44
CA ARG A 114 0.68 -2.89 20.61
C ARG A 114 -0.77 -2.79 20.18
N VAL A 115 -1.33 -3.90 19.69
CA VAL A 115 -2.72 -3.97 19.22
C VAL A 115 -3.76 -4.02 20.36
N ASP A 116 -3.34 -4.38 21.58
CA ASP A 116 -4.19 -4.44 22.77
C ASP A 116 -4.17 -3.14 23.59
N LYS A 117 -3.52 -2.10 23.07
CA LYS A 117 -3.35 -0.81 23.73
C LYS A 117 -3.83 0.34 22.83
N PRO A 118 -4.25 1.47 23.41
CA PRO A 118 -4.55 2.68 22.64
C PRO A 118 -3.40 3.04 21.71
N ARG A 119 -3.75 3.52 20.51
CA ARG A 119 -2.75 4.00 19.55
C ARG A 119 -1.97 5.18 20.13
N GLY A 120 -0.67 5.21 19.86
CA GLY A 120 0.25 6.22 20.39
C GLY A 120 0.91 5.84 21.72
N GLU A 121 0.58 4.69 22.31
CA GLU A 121 1.36 4.11 23.41
C GLU A 121 2.51 3.27 22.86
N PHE A 122 3.75 3.65 23.21
CA PHE A 122 4.97 2.99 22.77
C PHE A 122 5.55 2.12 23.88
N PHE A 123 5.97 0.92 23.50
CA PHE A 123 6.54 -0.09 24.39
C PHE A 123 7.95 -0.42 23.95
N HIS A 124 8.87 -0.49 24.91
CA HIS A 124 10.17 -1.14 24.75
C HIS A 124 10.13 -2.48 25.48
N THR A 125 10.70 -3.52 24.88
CA THR A 125 10.89 -4.81 25.55
C THR A 125 12.38 -5.08 25.72
N ASN A 126 12.79 -5.48 26.92
CA ASN A 126 14.11 -6.05 27.11
C ASN A 126 14.15 -7.49 26.56
N TRP A 127 14.56 -7.61 25.30
CA TRP A 127 14.53 -8.89 24.59
C TRP A 127 15.66 -9.86 24.97
N THR A 128 16.75 -9.38 25.56
CA THR A 128 17.92 -10.21 25.92
C THR A 128 17.79 -10.78 27.34
N GLY A 129 16.97 -10.16 28.19
CA GLY A 129 16.84 -10.51 29.61
C GLY A 129 18.11 -10.25 30.44
N GLN A 130 19.15 -9.69 29.81
CA GLN A 130 20.43 -9.35 30.42
C GLN A 130 20.85 -7.96 29.91
N GLY A 131 20.27 -6.92 30.52
CA GLY A 131 20.54 -5.52 30.21
C GLY A 131 19.59 -4.60 30.97
N ASP A 132 20.00 -3.36 31.24
CA ASP A 132 19.14 -2.32 31.84
C ASP A 132 18.02 -1.88 30.86
N ASP A 133 16.98 -1.21 31.37
CA ASP A 133 15.89 -0.60 30.60
C ASP A 133 16.39 0.64 29.80
N ILE A 134 17.27 0.41 28.82
CA ILE A 134 17.76 1.44 27.90
C ILE A 134 16.79 1.62 26.74
N THR A 135 16.10 2.76 26.72
CA THR A 135 15.30 3.21 25.58
C THR A 135 16.07 4.23 24.76
N ALA A 136 16.00 4.14 23.42
CA ALA A 136 16.58 5.16 22.55
C ALA A 136 15.67 6.40 22.53
N THR A 137 15.68 7.17 23.61
CA THR A 137 15.01 8.47 23.65
C THR A 137 15.82 9.49 22.86
N THR A 138 15.14 10.35 22.13
CA THR A 138 15.74 11.56 21.57
C THR A 138 16.18 12.46 22.71
N TYR A 139 17.45 12.87 22.71
CA TYR A 139 17.91 13.99 23.54
C TYR A 139 17.20 15.24 23.03
N ASP A 140 16.30 15.80 23.83
CA ASP A 140 15.89 17.19 23.65
C ASP A 140 17.08 18.07 24.04
N ALA A 141 17.65 18.76 23.06
CA ALA A 141 18.69 19.77 23.25
C ALA A 141 18.08 21.16 23.49
#